data_AF-A0A951CLG0-F1
#
_entry.id   AF-A0A951CLG0-F1
#
_cell.length_a   1.000
_cell.length_b   1.000
_cell.length_c   1.000
_cell.angle_alpha   90.00
_cell.angle_beta   90.00
_cell.angle_gamma   90.00
#
_symmetry.space_group_name_H-M   'P 1'
#
loop_
_entity.id
_entity.type
_entity.pdbx_description
1 polymer ?
#
loop_
_entity_poly.entity_id
_entity_poly.type
_entity_poly.pdbx_seq_one_letter_code
_entity_poly.pdbx_strand_id
1 'polypeptide(L)'
;MSVPKEAKERAAKLREAIRRYRSAYHERDTEEIPESARDSLMHELVLLEEKYPELKVTDSPTQRIAGEPLRELKKVRHAVSQWSFNDVFTEEEFRAFDARVKRALLPTFGQLTNIDYTCELKIDGLKIVSTYEKGILKVSATRGNGKIGEDVTHNVRTISSM
;
A
#
# COMPACT_ATOMS: atom_id res chain seq x y z
N MET A 1 30.01 16.52 4.94
CA MET A 1 30.56 16.68 3.57
C MET A 1 29.38 16.84 2.65
N SER A 2 29.38 17.81 1.73
CA SER A 2 28.26 17.95 0.79
C SER A 2 28.21 16.74 -0.15
N VAL A 3 27.05 16.11 -0.33
CA VAL A 3 26.90 15.06 -1.35
C VAL A 3 27.34 15.58 -2.73
N PRO A 4 28.26 14.87 -3.41
CA PRO A 4 28.56 15.14 -4.82
C PRO A 4 27.31 15.02 -5.69
N LYS A 5 27.18 15.89 -6.70
CA LYS A 5 26.05 15.89 -7.64
C LYS A 5 25.86 14.51 -8.31
N GLU A 6 26.96 13.89 -8.71
CA GLU A 6 27.00 12.55 -9.32
C GLU A 6 26.42 11.47 -8.41
N ALA A 7 26.72 11.53 -7.10
CA ALA A 7 26.18 10.59 -6.13
C ALA A 7 24.66 10.77 -5.93
N LYS A 8 24.15 12.01 -5.96
CA LYS A 8 22.70 12.28 -5.95
C LYS A 8 22.01 11.70 -7.19
N GLU A 9 22.56 11.95 -8.37
CA GLU A 9 22.00 11.46 -9.64
C GLU A 9 22.05 9.93 -9.72
N ARG A 10 23.15 9.31 -9.28
CA ARG A 10 23.28 7.84 -9.26
C ARG A 10 22.28 7.21 -8.30
N ALA A 11 22.15 7.74 -7.07
CA ALA A 11 21.17 7.24 -6.11
C ALA A 11 19.73 7.34 -6.63
N ALA A 12 19.38 8.43 -7.31
CA ALA A 12 18.06 8.58 -7.93
C ALA A 12 17.81 7.52 -9.02
N LYS A 13 18.78 7.30 -9.92
CA LYS A 13 18.69 6.26 -10.96
C LYS A 13 18.60 4.85 -10.38
N LEU A 14 19.38 4.54 -9.35
CA LEU A 14 19.34 3.25 -8.67
C LEU A 14 17.97 3.00 -8.05
N ARG A 15 17.39 3.99 -7.36
CA ARG A 15 16.03 3.87 -6.79
C ARG A 15 14.98 3.61 -7.86
N GLU A 16 15.05 4.32 -8.98
CA GLU A 16 14.14 4.13 -10.10
C GLU A 16 14.27 2.73 -10.73
N ALA A 17 15.50 2.30 -11.03
CA ALA A 17 15.76 0.98 -11.60
C ALA A 17 15.29 -0.16 -10.67
N ILE A 18 15.65 -0.09 -9.38
CA ILE A 18 15.25 -1.09 -8.39
C ILE A 18 13.71 -1.15 -8.26
N ARG A 19 13.03 0.00 -8.25
CA ARG A 19 11.56 0.05 -8.22
C ARG A 19 10.95 -0.59 -9.45
N ARG A 20 11.45 -0.26 -10.65
CA ARG A 20 10.96 -0.83 -11.91
C ARG A 20 11.09 -2.36 -11.92
N TYR A 21 12.26 -2.88 -11.61
CA TYR A 21 12.50 -4.33 -11.65
C TYR A 21 11.71 -5.09 -10.58
N ARG A 22 11.49 -4.49 -9.39
CA ARG A 22 10.63 -5.08 -8.37
C ARG A 22 9.16 -5.09 -8.78
N SER A 23 8.64 -4.01 -9.34
CA SER A 23 7.27 -3.96 -9.88
C SER A 23 7.09 -5.01 -10.98
N ALA A 24 8.05 -5.18 -11.89
CA ALA A 24 8.01 -6.23 -12.90
C ALA A 24 7.88 -7.63 -12.30
N TYR A 25 8.68 -7.93 -11.28
CA TYR A 25 8.67 -9.24 -10.62
C TYR A 25 7.40 -9.49 -9.79
N HIS A 26 6.94 -8.51 -9.01
CA HIS A 26 5.83 -8.71 -8.07
C HIS A 26 4.44 -8.42 -8.65
N GLU A 27 4.32 -7.50 -9.60
CA GLU A 27 3.03 -7.10 -10.18
C GLU A 27 2.77 -7.75 -11.53
N ARG A 28 3.83 -7.99 -12.31
CA ARG A 28 3.74 -8.54 -13.68
C ARG A 28 4.27 -9.97 -13.80
N ASP A 29 4.72 -10.58 -12.71
CA ASP A 29 5.33 -11.92 -12.69
C ASP A 29 6.42 -12.09 -13.78
N THR A 30 7.20 -11.03 -14.01
CA THR A 30 8.18 -10.94 -15.11
C THR A 30 9.56 -10.63 -14.56
N GLU A 31 10.54 -11.46 -14.87
CA GLU A 31 11.94 -11.28 -14.46
C GLU A 31 12.76 -10.59 -15.56
N GLU A 32 12.84 -9.26 -15.53
CA GLU A 32 13.58 -8.45 -16.52
C GLU A 32 15.11 -8.56 -16.37
N ILE A 33 15.60 -8.83 -15.15
CA ILE A 33 17.01 -9.03 -14.84
C ILE A 33 17.17 -10.18 -13.81
N PRO A 34 18.31 -10.89 -13.81
CA PRO A 34 18.59 -11.90 -12.79
C PRO A 34 18.62 -11.30 -11.38
N GLU A 35 18.24 -12.09 -10.38
CA GLU A 35 18.30 -11.71 -8.97
C GLU A 35 19.67 -11.14 -8.55
N SER A 36 20.78 -11.74 -8.98
CA SER A 36 22.13 -11.27 -8.66
C SER A 36 22.42 -9.84 -9.15
N ALA A 37 21.84 -9.44 -10.28
CA ALA A 37 21.95 -8.08 -10.80
C ALA A 37 21.14 -7.10 -9.95
N ARG A 38 19.92 -7.49 -9.53
CA ARG A 38 19.08 -6.69 -8.63
C ARG A 38 19.75 -6.48 -7.27
N ASP A 39 20.36 -7.52 -6.74
CA ASP A 39 21.09 -7.47 -5.46
C ASP A 39 22.33 -6.56 -5.56
N SER A 40 23.03 -6.60 -6.70
CA SER A 40 24.15 -5.69 -6.98
C SER A 40 23.71 -4.23 -6.99
N LEU A 41 22.56 -3.92 -7.61
CA LEU A 41 21.99 -2.56 -7.61
C LEU A 41 21.59 -2.10 -6.21
N MET A 42 20.97 -2.99 -5.42
CA MET A 42 20.61 -2.70 -4.03
C MET A 42 21.86 -2.45 -3.18
N HIS A 43 22.88 -3.29 -3.32
CA HIS A 43 24.14 -3.16 -2.59
C HIS A 43 24.84 -1.83 -2.91
N GLU A 44 24.89 -1.43 -4.18
CA GLU A 44 25.45 -0.13 -4.57
C GLU A 44 24.69 1.04 -3.93
N LEU A 45 23.35 0.97 -3.91
CA LEU A 45 22.53 2.00 -3.27
C LEU A 45 22.77 2.07 -1.76
N VAL A 46 22.92 0.92 -1.08
CA VAL A 46 23.27 0.86 0.35
C VAL A 46 24.60 1.55 0.61
N LEU A 47 25.65 1.23 -0.15
CA LEU A 47 26.98 1.84 0.01
C LEU A 47 26.95 3.36 -0.19
N LEU A 48 26.19 3.84 -1.18
CA LEU A 48 26.03 5.28 -1.42
C LEU A 48 25.31 5.97 -0.25
N GLU A 49 24.28 5.36 0.29
CA GLU A 49 23.51 5.89 1.41
C GLU A 49 24.23 5.79 2.77
N GLU A 50 25.12 4.82 2.93
CA GLU A 50 26.04 4.75 4.08
C GLU A 50 27.13 5.83 3.99
N LYS A 51 27.70 6.04 2.80
CA LYS A 51 28.71 7.08 2.56
C LYS A 51 28.14 8.49 2.67
N TYR A 52 26.89 8.68 2.24
CA TYR A 52 26.19 9.95 2.28
C TYR A 52 24.81 9.78 2.94
N PRO A 53 24.72 9.86 4.28
CA PRO A 53 23.46 9.65 5.01
C PRO A 53 22.32 10.57 4.57
N GLU A 54 22.64 11.77 4.10
CA GLU A 54 21.74 12.77 3.53
C GLU A 54 21.08 12.32 2.20
N LEU A 55 21.57 11.26 1.58
CA LEU A 55 20.88 10.61 0.47
C LEU A 55 19.71 9.74 0.94
N LYS A 56 19.71 9.23 2.19
CA LYS A 56 18.62 8.37 2.67
C LYS A 56 17.31 9.14 2.70
N VAL A 57 16.46 8.81 1.74
CA VAL A 57 15.08 9.30 1.67
C VAL A 57 14.15 8.23 2.23
N THR A 58 13.01 8.68 2.76
CA THR A 58 12.05 7.77 3.39
C THR A 58 11.60 6.68 2.42
N ASP A 59 11.35 6.97 1.15
CA ASP A 59 10.89 6.03 0.12
C ASP A 59 12.00 5.18 -0.52
N SER A 60 13.24 5.21 0.00
CA SER A 60 14.34 4.43 -0.58
C SER A 60 14.11 2.92 -0.42
N PRO A 61 14.40 2.09 -1.44
CA PRO A 61 14.30 0.63 -1.36
C PRO A 61 15.11 0.01 -0.22
N THR A 62 16.18 0.65 0.24
CA THR A 62 17.02 0.21 1.38
C THR A 62 16.27 0.29 2.72
N GLN A 63 15.24 1.12 2.82
CA GLN A 63 14.44 1.32 4.03
C GLN A 63 13.32 0.27 4.19
N ARG A 64 13.21 -0.69 3.26
CA ARG A 64 12.17 -1.73 3.24
C ARG A 64 12.56 -3.01 3.99
N ILE A 65 13.79 -3.13 4.50
CA ILE A 65 14.18 -4.28 5.34
C ILE A 65 13.55 -4.11 6.72
N ALA A 66 12.92 -5.16 7.24
CA ALA A 66 12.33 -5.14 8.58
C ALA A 66 13.46 -4.92 9.60
N GLY A 67 13.43 -3.76 10.27
CA GLY A 67 14.32 -3.48 11.39
C GLY A 67 13.81 -4.12 12.67
N GLU A 68 14.39 -3.70 13.80
CA GLU A 68 13.91 -4.09 15.13
C GLU A 68 12.43 -3.71 15.33
N PRO A 69 11.62 -4.56 15.99
CA PRO A 69 10.23 -4.25 16.30
C PRO A 69 10.10 -2.94 17.09
N LEU A 70 9.15 -2.10 16.70
CA LEU A 70 8.83 -0.90 17.48
C LEU A 70 8.29 -1.29 18.86
N ARG A 71 8.77 -0.61 19.91
CA ARG A 71 8.30 -0.82 21.28
C ARG A 71 6.81 -0.47 21.47
N GLU A 72 6.30 0.46 20.67
CA GLU A 72 4.90 0.89 20.71
C GLU A 72 4.49 1.44 19.33
N LEU A 73 3.24 1.17 18.93
CA LEU A 73 2.65 1.72 17.72
C LEU A 73 1.89 3.01 18.05
N LYS A 74 2.16 4.07 17.30
CA LYS A 74 1.48 5.35 17.49
C LYS A 74 0.04 5.26 17.01
N LYS A 75 -0.89 5.92 17.69
CA LYS A 75 -2.29 5.99 17.22
C LYS A 75 -2.44 6.96 16.05
N VAL A 76 -3.19 6.55 15.04
CA VAL A 76 -3.49 7.34 13.84
C VAL A 76 -5.01 7.50 13.72
N ARG A 77 -5.47 8.74 13.61
CA ARG A 77 -6.88 9.01 13.29
C ARG A 77 -7.09 8.85 11.79
N HIS A 78 -8.08 8.06 11.41
CA HIS A 78 -8.45 7.90 10.01
C HIS A 78 -9.14 9.17 9.49
N ALA A 79 -8.75 9.62 8.30
CA ALA A 79 -9.38 10.76 7.64
C ALA A 79 -10.87 10.50 7.32
N VAL A 80 -11.18 9.25 6.96
CA VAL A 80 -12.54 8.75 6.73
C VAL A 80 -12.79 7.56 7.65
N SER A 81 -13.96 7.51 8.27
CA SER A 81 -14.33 6.38 9.14
C SER A 81 -14.37 5.07 8.34
N GLN A 82 -13.81 4.00 8.91
CA GLN A 82 -13.74 2.69 8.26
C GLN A 82 -14.91 1.81 8.70
N TRP A 83 -15.92 1.71 7.84
CA TRP A 83 -17.11 0.91 8.09
C TRP A 83 -16.85 -0.60 7.94
N SER A 84 -17.68 -1.38 8.64
CA SER A 84 -17.88 -2.81 8.34
C SER A 84 -18.96 -2.95 7.27
N PHE A 85 -19.01 -4.11 6.63
CA PHE A 85 -20.17 -4.52 5.84
C PHE A 85 -21.16 -5.31 6.71
N ASN A 86 -22.41 -5.33 6.26
CA ASN A 86 -23.40 -6.26 6.79
C ASN A 86 -23.23 -7.61 6.10
N ASP A 87 -23.42 -8.69 6.84
CA ASP A 87 -23.28 -10.04 6.32
C ASP A 87 -24.62 -10.59 5.80
N VAL A 88 -24.51 -11.55 4.89
CA VAL A 88 -25.60 -12.27 4.25
C VAL A 88 -25.15 -13.72 4.10
N PHE A 89 -26.00 -14.67 4.47
CA PHE A 89 -25.65 -16.09 4.53
C PHE A 89 -26.53 -16.99 3.64
N THR A 90 -27.68 -16.48 3.17
CA THR A 90 -28.57 -17.22 2.26
C THR A 90 -28.89 -16.44 0.99
N GLU A 91 -29.39 -17.13 -0.03
CA GLU A 91 -29.81 -16.47 -1.27
C GLU A 91 -30.99 -15.52 -1.02
N GLU A 92 -31.95 -15.90 -0.17
CA GLU A 92 -33.11 -15.06 0.15
C GLU A 92 -32.71 -13.75 0.81
N GLU A 93 -31.76 -13.81 1.74
CA GLU A 93 -31.19 -12.62 2.38
C GLU A 93 -30.46 -11.72 1.35
N PHE A 94 -29.78 -12.32 0.37
CA PHE A 94 -29.13 -11.60 -0.72
C PHE A 94 -30.14 -10.94 -1.66
N ARG A 95 -31.22 -11.63 -2.03
CA ARG A 95 -32.33 -11.08 -2.83
C ARG A 95 -33.02 -9.93 -2.08
N ALA A 96 -33.16 -10.04 -0.76
CA ALA A 96 -33.70 -8.96 0.07
C ALA A 96 -32.75 -7.75 0.11
N PHE A 97 -31.43 -7.96 0.13
CA PHE A 97 -30.45 -6.90 -0.03
C PHE A 97 -30.59 -6.17 -1.38
N ASP A 98 -30.63 -6.91 -2.50
CA ASP A 98 -30.85 -6.34 -3.84
C ASP A 98 -32.13 -5.50 -3.91
N ALA A 99 -33.23 -6.02 -3.38
CA ALA A 99 -34.51 -5.31 -3.32
C ALA A 99 -34.42 -3.99 -2.53
N ARG A 100 -33.68 -3.97 -1.41
CA ARG A 100 -33.45 -2.73 -0.62
C ARG A 100 -32.63 -1.72 -1.41
N VAL A 101 -31.58 -2.14 -2.10
CA VAL A 101 -30.73 -1.26 -2.93
C VAL A 101 -31.55 -0.64 -4.07
N LYS A 102 -32.29 -1.45 -4.83
CA LYS A 102 -33.15 -0.97 -5.92
C LYS A 102 -34.20 0.03 -5.44
N ARG A 103 -34.79 -0.21 -4.27
CA ARG A 103 -35.74 0.73 -3.66
C ARG A 103 -35.08 2.03 -3.23
N ALA A 104 -33.88 1.98 -2.65
CA ALA A 104 -33.14 3.17 -2.24
C ALA A 104 -32.74 4.07 -3.42
N LEU A 105 -32.56 3.48 -4.61
CA LEU A 105 -32.20 4.19 -5.83
C LEU A 105 -33.40 4.64 -6.68
N LEU A 106 -34.61 4.21 -6.33
CA LEU A 106 -35.85 4.61 -7.02
C LEU A 106 -36.00 6.14 -7.14
N PRO A 107 -35.74 6.97 -6.10
CA PRO A 107 -35.85 8.42 -6.23
C PRO A 107 -34.86 9.01 -7.24
N THR A 108 -33.73 8.36 -7.45
CA THR A 108 -32.67 8.80 -8.37
C THR A 108 -33.00 8.48 -9.82
N PHE A 109 -33.57 7.29 -10.08
CA PHE A 109 -33.83 6.82 -11.44
C PHE A 109 -35.30 6.91 -11.88
N GLY A 110 -36.22 7.23 -10.97
CA GLY A 110 -37.66 7.33 -11.24
C GLY A 110 -38.36 5.98 -11.48
N GLN A 111 -37.60 4.88 -11.55
CA GLN A 111 -38.12 3.53 -11.73
C GLN A 111 -37.22 2.47 -11.09
N LEU A 112 -37.77 1.29 -10.83
CA LEU A 112 -36.97 0.13 -10.44
C LEU A 112 -36.10 -0.28 -11.63
N THR A 113 -34.79 -0.24 -11.42
CA THR A 113 -33.81 -0.52 -12.46
C THR A 113 -32.97 -1.72 -12.03
N ASN A 114 -32.56 -2.57 -12.98
CA ASN A 114 -31.54 -3.57 -12.71
C ASN A 114 -30.20 -2.89 -12.50
N ILE A 115 -29.41 -3.40 -11.56
CA ILE A 115 -28.16 -2.81 -11.12
C ILE A 115 -27.07 -3.85 -11.30
N ASP A 116 -25.95 -3.42 -11.84
CA ASP A 116 -24.75 -4.24 -11.91
C ASP A 116 -24.00 -4.16 -10.58
N TYR A 117 -23.56 -5.32 -10.09
CA TYR A 117 -22.77 -5.44 -8.87
C TYR A 117 -21.35 -5.85 -9.22
N THR A 118 -20.37 -5.17 -8.62
CA THR A 118 -18.99 -5.66 -8.59
C THR A 118 -18.87 -6.69 -7.47
N CYS A 119 -18.47 -7.91 -7.82
CA CYS A 119 -18.25 -8.99 -6.86
C CYS A 119 -16.74 -9.19 -6.68
N GLU A 120 -16.28 -9.08 -5.44
CA GLU A 120 -14.87 -9.28 -5.07
C GLU A 120 -14.76 -10.38 -4.02
N LEU A 121 -13.63 -11.10 -4.00
CA LEU A 121 -13.36 -12.06 -2.94
C LEU A 121 -13.12 -11.32 -1.61
N LYS A 122 -13.83 -11.75 -0.57
CA LYS A 122 -13.59 -11.25 0.79
C LYS A 122 -12.31 -11.87 1.34
N ILE A 123 -11.20 -11.13 1.23
CA ILE A 123 -9.90 -11.56 1.77
C ILE A 123 -9.96 -11.57 3.29
N ASP A 124 -9.66 -12.73 3.89
CA ASP A 124 -9.57 -12.88 5.34
C ASP A 124 -8.15 -12.51 5.80
N GLY A 125 -8.02 -11.30 6.34
CA GLY A 125 -6.74 -10.73 6.73
C GLY A 125 -6.92 -9.45 7.54
N LEU A 126 -5.84 -8.67 7.68
CA LEU A 126 -5.88 -7.42 8.42
C LEU A 126 -6.12 -6.24 7.48
N LYS A 127 -7.17 -5.45 7.76
CA LYS A 127 -7.45 -4.22 7.02
C LYS A 127 -6.43 -3.13 7.34
N ILE A 128 -5.76 -2.64 6.30
CA ILE A 128 -4.81 -1.53 6.34
C ILE A 128 -5.39 -0.33 5.58
N VAL A 129 -5.15 0.87 6.10
CA VAL A 129 -5.51 2.14 5.47
C VAL A 129 -4.22 2.90 5.17
N SER A 130 -3.91 3.10 3.89
CA SER A 130 -2.70 3.80 3.44
C SER A 130 -3.05 5.16 2.84
N THR A 131 -2.39 6.20 3.32
CA THR A 131 -2.51 7.57 2.81
C THR A 131 -1.28 7.89 1.96
N TYR A 132 -1.52 8.27 0.71
CA TYR A 132 -0.48 8.72 -0.21
C TYR A 132 -0.59 10.23 -0.43
N GLU A 133 0.53 10.92 -0.38
CA GLU A 133 0.62 12.35 -0.71
C GLU A 133 1.53 12.49 -1.93
N LYS A 134 1.01 13.06 -3.03
CA LYS A 134 1.74 13.19 -4.31
C LYS A 134 2.34 11.86 -4.78
N GLY A 135 1.60 10.75 -4.61
CA GLY A 135 2.03 9.40 -4.97
C GLY A 135 3.02 8.74 -4.01
N ILE A 136 3.41 9.40 -2.92
CA ILE A 136 4.35 8.87 -1.93
C ILE A 136 3.59 8.39 -0.69
N LEU A 137 3.87 7.16 -0.23
CA LEU A 137 3.27 6.62 0.97
C LEU A 137 3.66 7.46 2.21
N LYS A 138 2.67 8.15 2.78
CA LYS A 138 2.86 9.03 3.93
C LYS A 138 2.65 8.30 5.25
N VAL A 139 1.55 7.55 5.36
CA VAL A 139 1.20 6.76 6.56
C VAL A 139 0.39 5.54 6.15
N SER A 140 0.64 4.42 6.81
CA SER A 140 -0.25 3.26 6.80
C SER A 140 -0.68 2.94 8.23
N ALA A 141 -1.98 2.72 8.41
CA ALA A 141 -2.54 2.42 9.72
C ALA A 141 -3.42 1.17 9.69
N THR A 142 -3.45 0.43 10.80
CA THR A 142 -4.45 -0.63 11.00
C THR A 142 -5.86 -0.03 11.03
N ARG A 143 -6.89 -0.84 10.78
CA ARG A 143 -8.28 -0.38 10.94
C ARG A 143 -8.57 0.12 12.36
N GLY A 144 -8.07 -0.59 13.37
CA GLY A 144 -8.43 -0.37 14.78
C GLY A 144 -9.95 -0.39 14.98
N ASN A 145 -10.49 0.61 15.68
CA ASN A 145 -11.94 0.73 15.93
C ASN A 145 -12.72 1.40 14.76
N GLY A 146 -12.07 1.60 13.62
CA GLY A 146 -12.62 2.26 12.45
C GLY A 146 -12.51 3.78 12.46
N LYS A 147 -12.22 4.43 13.60
CA LYS A 147 -11.90 5.86 13.69
C LYS A 147 -10.43 6.11 13.99
N ILE A 148 -9.83 5.25 14.81
CA ILE A 148 -8.44 5.31 15.24
C ILE A 148 -7.82 3.93 15.04
N GLY A 149 -6.71 3.90 14.32
CA GLY A 149 -5.84 2.76 14.11
C GLY A 149 -4.46 2.96 14.74
N GLU A 150 -3.54 2.07 14.39
CA GLU A 150 -2.14 2.08 14.81
C GLU A 150 -1.24 2.26 13.58
N ASP A 151 -0.24 3.13 13.68
CA ASP A 151 0.75 3.39 12.64
C ASP A 151 1.63 2.16 12.43
N VAL A 152 1.47 1.54 11.27
CA VAL A 152 2.21 0.37 10.81
C VAL A 152 2.97 0.68 9.52
N THR A 153 3.29 1.96 9.28
CA THR A 153 3.97 2.41 8.06
C THR A 153 5.28 1.68 7.83
N HIS A 154 6.06 1.42 8.89
CA HIS A 154 7.30 0.66 8.78
C HIS A 154 7.04 -0.78 8.32
N ASN A 155 6.07 -1.47 8.93
CA ASN A 155 5.69 -2.83 8.56
C ASN A 155 5.16 -2.90 7.12
N VAL A 156 4.30 -1.96 6.71
CA VAL A 156 3.74 -1.96 5.35
C VAL A 156 4.83 -1.72 4.30
N ARG A 157 5.86 -0.94 4.61
CA ARG A 157 7.01 -0.75 3.71
C ARG A 157 7.81 -2.02 3.45
N THR A 158 7.72 -3.03 4.32
CA THR A 158 8.39 -4.33 4.09
C THR A 158 7.58 -5.26 3.18
N ILE A 159 6.29 -4.97 2.97
CA ILE A 159 5.44 -5.71 2.03
C ILE A 159 5.88 -5.36 0.61
N SER A 160 6.36 -6.36 -0.12
CA SER A 160 7.02 -6.12 -1.41
C SER A 160 6.08 -5.60 -2.51
N SER A 161 4.79 -5.86 -2.40
CA SER A 161 3.75 -5.41 -3.34
C SER A 161 3.17 -4.02 -3.03
N MET A 162 3.70 -3.30 -2.02
CA MET A 162 3.25 -1.95 -1.61
C MET A 162 4.26 -0.85 -1.94
#